data_AF-A0A2E2U605-F1
#
_entry.id   AF-A0A2E2U605-F1
#
_cell.length_a   1.000
_cell.length_b   1.000
_cell.length_c   1.000
_cell.angle_alpha   90.00
_cell.angle_beta   90.00
_cell.angle_gamma   90.00
#
_symmetry.space_group_name_H-M   'P 1'
#
loop_
_entity.id
_entity.type
_entity.pdbx_description
1 polymer ?
#
loop_
_entity_poly.entity_id
_entity_poly.type
_entity_poly.pdbx_seq_one_letter_code
_entity_poly.pdbx_strand_id
1 'polypeptide(L)'
;MKKLILCLCLSSLFVACDKKPTEDPAKTVINPSSSSVDEETEQAETGIIEENDSCICTKEYNPVCGSNGQTYPSGCQAKCDGVTSFTEGSCN
;
A
#
# COMPACT_ATOMS: atom_id res chain seq x y z
N MET A 1 40.57 -21.88 0.62
CA MET A 1 41.57 -21.04 -0.07
C MET A 1 41.48 -21.31 -1.57
N LYS A 2 41.41 -20.25 -2.38
CA LYS A 2 41.27 -20.18 -3.86
C LYS A 2 39.92 -20.55 -4.47
N LYS A 3 39.20 -19.53 -4.92
CA LYS A 3 38.60 -19.39 -6.27
C LYS A 3 38.54 -17.89 -6.59
N LEU A 4 39.67 -17.21 -6.83
CA LEU A 4 40.21 -16.92 -8.16
C LEU A 4 39.24 -17.27 -9.30
N ILE A 5 38.23 -16.41 -9.51
CA ILE A 5 37.49 -16.31 -10.77
C ILE A 5 37.90 -14.98 -11.41
N LEU A 6 38.71 -15.15 -12.44
CA LEU A 6 39.22 -14.15 -13.36
C LEU A 6 38.06 -13.59 -14.21
N CYS A 7 37.46 -12.47 -13.80
CA CYS A 7 36.49 -11.75 -14.62
C CYS A 7 37.21 -10.69 -15.46
N LEU A 8 37.72 -11.10 -16.62
CA LEU A 8 38.20 -10.21 -17.68
C LEU A 8 37.01 -9.80 -18.56
N CYS A 9 36.24 -8.79 -18.17
CA CYS A 9 35.33 -8.08 -19.06
C CYS A 9 35.33 -6.59 -18.72
N LEU A 10 36.10 -5.84 -19.49
CA LEU A 10 36.09 -4.38 -19.58
C LEU A 10 34.73 -3.90 -20.11
N SER A 11 33.97 -3.13 -19.33
CA SER A 11 33.11 -2.05 -19.86
C SER A 11 32.34 -1.35 -18.74
N SER A 12 32.52 -0.04 -18.69
CA SER A 12 32.10 0.95 -17.72
C SER A 12 30.58 1.18 -17.56
N LEU A 13 29.80 0.20 -17.11
CA LEU A 13 28.43 0.47 -16.66
C LEU A 13 28.17 -0.08 -15.27
N PHE A 14 28.18 0.83 -14.30
CA PHE A 14 27.44 0.67 -13.05
C PHE A 14 25.96 0.50 -13.39
N VAL A 15 25.50 -0.74 -13.55
CA VAL A 15 24.08 -1.08 -13.39
C VAL A 15 24.05 -2.28 -12.47
N ALA A 16 23.94 -1.99 -11.17
CA ALA A 16 23.41 -2.97 -10.24
C ALA A 16 21.94 -3.18 -10.62
N CYS A 17 21.59 -4.38 -11.10
CA CYS A 17 20.20 -4.80 -11.16
C CYS A 17 19.74 -5.19 -9.75
N ASP A 18 19.48 -4.21 -8.90
CA ASP A 18 18.62 -4.42 -7.74
C ASP A 18 17.20 -4.66 -8.26
N LYS A 19 16.86 -5.93 -8.48
CA LYS A 19 15.45 -6.35 -8.62
C LYS A 19 14.76 -6.01 -7.31
N LYS A 20 14.18 -4.81 -7.22
CA LYS A 20 13.14 -4.48 -6.26
C LYS A 20 12.06 -5.57 -6.39
N PRO A 21 11.58 -6.18 -5.30
CA PRO A 21 10.35 -6.96 -5.35
C PRO A 21 9.29 -5.99 -5.86
N THR A 22 8.82 -6.23 -7.08
CA THR A 22 7.59 -5.64 -7.57
C THR A 22 6.50 -6.21 -6.69
N GLU A 23 6.02 -5.42 -5.75
CA GLU A 23 4.68 -5.58 -5.21
C GLU A 23 3.77 -5.52 -6.45
N ASP A 24 3.43 -6.68 -7.02
CA ASP A 24 2.46 -6.76 -8.11
C ASP A 24 1.14 -6.16 -7.60
N PRO A 25 0.64 -5.03 -8.16
CA PRO A 25 -0.71 -4.58 -7.89
C PRO A 25 -1.69 -5.41 -8.73
N ALA A 26 -1.60 -6.73 -8.59
CA ALA A 26 -2.54 -7.68 -9.18
C ALA A 26 -2.87 -8.77 -8.17
N LYS A 27 -3.03 -8.40 -6.89
CA LYS A 27 -3.88 -9.21 -6.02
C LYS A 27 -5.32 -8.72 -6.16
N THR A 28 -5.96 -9.16 -7.23
CA THR A 28 -7.41 -9.33 -7.23
C THR A 28 -7.72 -10.43 -6.22
N VAL A 29 -7.87 -10.04 -4.96
CA VAL A 29 -8.77 -10.76 -4.06
C VAL A 29 -10.02 -9.91 -4.02
N ILE A 30 -10.96 -10.27 -4.87
CA ILE A 30 -12.37 -10.15 -4.54
C ILE A 30 -12.57 -10.95 -3.24
N ASN A 31 -12.48 -10.26 -2.12
CA ASN A 31 -13.25 -10.66 -0.96
C ASN A 31 -14.38 -9.65 -0.87
N PRO A 32 -15.59 -10.02 -1.32
CA PRO A 32 -16.76 -9.37 -0.79
C PRO A 32 -16.76 -9.72 0.70
N SER A 33 -16.23 -8.83 1.51
CA SER A 33 -16.71 -8.72 2.88
C SER A 33 -17.90 -7.79 2.76
N SER A 34 -19.03 -8.31 2.29
CA SER A 34 -20.01 -8.87 3.22
C SER A 34 -20.21 -7.86 4.33
N SER A 35 -20.79 -6.72 3.96
CA SER A 35 -21.81 -6.11 4.78
C SER A 35 -22.79 -7.24 5.11
N SER A 36 -22.61 -7.88 6.26
CA SER A 36 -23.75 -8.40 6.99
C SER A 36 -24.54 -7.17 7.43
N VAL A 37 -25.29 -6.62 6.46
CA VAL A 37 -26.46 -5.80 6.75
C VAL A 37 -27.56 -6.81 7.04
N ASP A 38 -27.54 -7.34 8.26
CA ASP A 38 -28.75 -7.84 8.89
C ASP A 38 -29.61 -6.63 9.27
N GLU A 39 -30.14 -5.96 8.26
CA GLU A 39 -31.32 -5.12 8.42
C GLU A 39 -32.19 -5.27 7.17
N GLU A 40 -33.21 -6.11 7.32
CA GLU A 40 -34.30 -6.29 6.37
C GLU A 40 -35.09 -4.99 6.31
N THR A 41 -34.88 -4.15 5.29
CA THR A 41 -35.90 -3.18 4.90
C THR A 41 -35.82 -2.86 3.41
N GLU A 42 -36.94 -3.12 2.74
CA GLU A 42 -37.21 -2.89 1.33
C GLU A 42 -37.55 -1.41 1.08
N GLN A 43 -36.80 -0.71 0.22
CA GLN A 43 -37.37 0.33 -0.67
C GLN A 43 -36.37 0.88 -1.69
N ALA A 44 -36.85 1.01 -2.92
CA ALA A 44 -36.21 1.72 -4.01
C ALA A 44 -36.39 3.24 -3.85
N GLU A 45 -35.34 4.05 -4.05
CA GLU A 45 -35.31 5.23 -4.93
C GLU A 45 -33.99 6.02 -4.77
N THR A 46 -33.32 6.22 -5.91
CA THR A 46 -32.48 7.35 -6.33
C THR A 46 -31.63 8.13 -5.31
N GLY A 47 -30.31 7.99 -5.44
CA GLY A 47 -29.34 9.06 -5.20
C GLY A 47 -28.37 8.81 -4.05
N ILE A 48 -27.15 8.38 -4.36
CA ILE A 48 -26.01 8.48 -3.45
C ILE A 48 -24.79 8.87 -4.26
N ILE A 49 -24.27 10.07 -3.99
CA ILE A 49 -22.88 10.39 -4.26
C ILE A 49 -22.11 9.52 -3.28
N GLU A 50 -21.42 8.51 -3.79
CA GLU A 50 -20.57 7.59 -3.03
C GLU A 50 -19.35 8.35 -2.47
N GLU A 51 -19.54 9.15 -1.43
CA GLU A 51 -18.46 9.38 -0.48
C GLU A 51 -18.31 8.08 0.31
N ASN A 52 -17.45 7.21 -0.21
CA ASN A 52 -17.00 6.00 0.46
C ASN A 52 -16.07 6.40 1.63
N ASP A 53 -16.62 7.14 2.60
CA ASP A 53 -15.91 7.69 3.76
C ASP A 53 -15.84 6.66 4.90
N SER A 54 -15.56 5.41 4.53
CA SER A 54 -15.43 4.31 5.48
C SER A 54 -14.25 3.45 5.07
N CYS A 55 -13.04 3.91 5.40
CA CYS A 55 -11.89 3.02 5.32
C CYS A 55 -11.99 1.90 6.33
N ILE A 56 -11.89 0.69 5.78
CA ILE A 56 -11.64 -0.49 6.58
C ILE A 56 -10.14 -0.67 6.68
N CYS A 57 -9.59 -0.28 7.82
CA CYS A 57 -8.20 -0.52 8.19
C CYS A 57 -8.13 -1.41 9.43
N THR A 58 -7.10 -2.24 9.52
CA THR A 58 -6.79 -2.93 10.77
C THR A 58 -6.37 -1.91 11.84
N LYS A 59 -6.44 -2.30 13.11
CA LYS A 59 -5.95 -1.50 14.24
C LYS A 59 -4.45 -1.71 14.51
N GLU A 60 -3.73 -2.25 13.54
CA GLU A 60 -2.29 -2.50 13.66
C GLU A 60 -1.54 -1.16 13.60
N TYR A 61 -0.60 -0.97 14.53
CA TYR A 61 0.20 0.24 14.60
C TYR A 61 1.54 0.04 13.89
N ASN A 62 1.62 0.54 12.65
CA ASN A 62 2.81 0.52 11.81
C ASN A 62 2.99 1.92 11.20
N PRO A 63 3.54 2.88 11.96
CA PRO A 63 3.46 4.29 11.61
C PRO A 63 4.14 4.60 10.27
N VAL A 64 3.58 5.54 9.53
CA VAL A 64 4.15 6.06 8.29
C VAL A 64 4.14 7.59 8.29
N CYS A 65 5.15 8.20 7.66
CA CYS A 65 5.23 9.64 7.46
C CYS A 65 4.75 9.98 6.06
N GLY A 66 3.62 10.66 5.97
CA GLY A 66 3.04 11.14 4.72
C GLY A 66 3.92 12.17 4.03
N SER A 67 3.81 12.24 2.71
CA SER A 67 4.40 13.32 1.89
C SER A 67 3.91 14.72 2.29
N ASN A 68 2.79 14.80 3.01
CA ASN A 68 2.26 16.01 3.62
C ASN A 68 2.91 16.35 4.99
N GLY A 69 3.90 15.57 5.44
CA GLY A 69 4.56 15.75 6.73
C GLY A 69 3.75 15.30 7.94
N GLN A 70 2.63 14.59 7.74
CA GLN A 70 1.80 14.06 8.83
C GLN A 70 2.13 12.59 9.11
N THR A 71 2.16 12.20 10.38
CA THR A 71 2.32 10.79 10.77
C THR A 71 0.97 10.11 10.83
N TYR A 72 0.84 8.97 10.14
CA TYR A 72 -0.35 8.13 10.15
C TYR A 72 -0.10 6.84 10.94
N PRO A 73 -1.09 6.29 11.67
CA PRO A 73 -0.94 5.05 12.44
C PRO A 73 -0.58 3.83 11.59
N SER A 74 -1.04 3.81 10.34
CA SER A 74 -0.56 2.86 9.32
C SER A 74 -0.69 3.44 7.92
N GLY A 75 -0.04 2.78 6.95
CA GLY A 75 -0.22 3.10 5.54
C GLY A 75 -1.66 2.93 5.02
N CYS A 76 -2.50 2.15 5.71
CA CYS A 76 -3.93 2.07 5.37
C CYS A 76 -4.64 3.38 5.72
N GLN A 77 -4.44 3.90 6.93
CA GLN A 77 -5.01 5.19 7.33
C GLN A 77 -4.46 6.33 6.47
N ALA A 78 -3.17 6.32 6.11
CA ALA A 78 -2.62 7.31 5.18
C ALA A 78 -3.36 7.32 3.82
N LYS A 79 -3.58 6.14 3.24
CA LYS A 79 -4.34 6.01 1.98
C LYS A 79 -5.79 6.45 2.13
N CYS A 80 -6.37 6.26 3.32
CA CYS A 80 -7.71 6.71 3.62
C CYS A 80 -7.86 8.22 3.47
N ASP A 81 -6.90 8.94 4.04
CA ASP A 81 -6.85 10.39 4.00
C ASP A 81 -6.31 10.91 2.65
N GLY A 82 -6.29 10.06 1.62
CA GLY A 82 -5.81 10.40 0.28
C GLY A 82 -4.28 10.50 0.14
N VAL A 83 -3.52 10.16 1.18
CA VAL A 83 -2.05 10.20 1.17
C VAL A 83 -1.50 8.89 0.65
N THR A 84 -1.17 8.87 -0.65
CA THR A 84 -0.65 7.69 -1.35
C THR A 84 0.88 7.59 -1.36
N SER A 85 1.57 8.67 -0.98
CA SER A 85 3.02 8.73 -0.87
C SER A 85 3.42 8.95 0.58
N PHE A 86 4.10 7.98 1.17
CA PHE A 86 4.57 7.98 2.55
C PHE A 86 5.82 7.10 2.70
N THR A 87 6.61 7.35 3.74
CA THR A 87 7.76 6.53 4.16
C THR A 87 7.44 5.78 5.46
N GLU A 88 8.10 4.65 5.70
CA GLU A 88 7.97 3.93 6.97
C GLU A 88 8.49 4.77 8.15
N GLY A 89 7.85 4.63 9.31
CA GLY A 89 8.16 5.37 10.53
C GLY A 89 7.39 6.69 10.66
N SER A 90 7.38 7.25 11.86
CA SER A 90 6.81 8.58 12.12
C SER A 90 7.66 9.68 11.49
N CYS A 91 7.06 10.85 11.29
CA CYS A 91 7.80 12.07 10.92
C CYS A 91 8.72 12.52 12.08
N ASN A 92 9.80 13.23 11.73
CA ASN A 92 10.85 13.68 12.67
C ASN A 92 10.50 14.96 13.40
#